data_AF-F0QVR3-F1
#
_entry.id   AF-F0QVR3-F1
#
_cell.length_a   1.000
_cell.length_b   1.000
_cell.length_c   1.000
_cell.angle_alpha   90.00
_cell.angle_beta   90.00
_cell.angle_gamma   90.00
#
_symmetry.space_group_name_H-M   'P 1'
#
loop_
_entity.id
_entity.type
_entity.pdbx_description
1 polymer ?
#
loop_
_entity_poly.entity_id
_entity_poly.type
_entity_poly.pdbx_seq_one_letter_code
_entity_poly.pdbx_strand_id
1 'polypeptide(L)'
;MELPKPWFDLNGYRKTRLLEAKYEAEIAINMLREGLYRNAAGKTFQAWKSFLAAVSIDAINELSKVYRRKVKIRGLRERIDEALYVIAFMPTTRMFEVSKVLSALSPMMPYLTLASLELHRYQYNGPDKEGAFSVFRSDEDAKEFICRFLSDMAVVYRELAKEEFIDLTYCKEAKGT
;
A
#
# COMPACT_ATOMS: atom_id res chain seq x y z
N MET A 1 -3.61 -12.65 13.81
CA MET A 1 -4.05 -11.47 14.57
C MET A 1 -5.34 -10.98 13.96
N GLU A 2 -6.38 -10.73 14.74
CA GLU A 2 -7.62 -10.17 14.21
C GLU A 2 -7.46 -8.66 14.02
N LEU A 3 -7.80 -8.14 12.84
CA LEU A 3 -7.73 -6.72 12.52
C LEU A 3 -8.99 -6.02 13.05
N PRO A 4 -8.92 -5.25 14.15
CA PRO A 4 -10.09 -4.54 14.66
C PRO A 4 -10.53 -3.52 13.62
N LYS A 5 -11.83 -3.42 13.32
CA LYS A 5 -12.29 -2.45 12.33
C LYS A 5 -12.12 -1.02 12.86
N PRO A 6 -11.86 -0.02 11.98
CA PRO A 6 -11.53 1.34 12.43
C PRO A 6 -12.72 2.04 13.13
N TRP A 7 -13.96 1.59 12.89
CA TRP A 7 -15.13 2.07 13.63
C TRP A 7 -15.28 1.48 15.05
N PHE A 8 -14.39 0.59 15.48
CA PHE A 8 -14.33 0.06 16.84
C PHE A 8 -13.07 0.51 17.58
N ASP A 9 -11.92 0.51 16.90
CA ASP A 9 -10.65 0.95 17.47
C ASP A 9 -9.74 1.52 16.37
N LEU A 10 -9.63 2.84 16.31
CA LEU A 10 -8.79 3.54 15.34
C LEU A 10 -7.30 3.26 15.54
N ASN A 11 -6.85 3.26 16.81
CA ASN A 11 -5.43 3.10 17.14
C ASN A 11 -4.97 1.66 16.93
N GLY A 12 -5.78 0.69 17.38
CA GLY A 12 -5.56 -0.73 17.11
C GLY A 12 -5.55 -1.02 15.61
N TYR A 13 -6.52 -0.49 14.85
CA TYR A 13 -6.55 -0.66 13.39
C TYR A 13 -5.28 -0.11 12.73
N ARG A 14 -4.88 1.13 13.07
CA ARG A 14 -3.67 1.76 12.54
C ARG A 14 -2.44 0.89 12.82
N LYS A 15 -2.26 0.47 14.07
CA LYS A 15 -1.11 -0.36 14.49
C LYS A 15 -1.07 -1.69 13.75
N THR A 16 -2.20 -2.40 13.64
CA THR A 16 -2.26 -3.68 12.93
C THR A 16 -1.98 -3.52 11.44
N ARG A 17 -2.50 -2.46 10.79
CA ARG A 17 -2.23 -2.18 9.37
C ARG A 17 -0.77 -1.79 9.09
N LEU A 18 -0.11 -1.06 9.99
CA LEU A 18 1.33 -0.80 9.88
C LEU A 18 2.14 -2.09 9.96
N LEU A 19 1.79 -2.98 10.90
CA LEU A 19 2.44 -4.28 11.03
C LEU A 19 2.21 -5.17 9.79
N GLU A 20 0.98 -5.19 9.26
CA GLU A 20 0.65 -5.88 8.01
C GLU A 20 1.46 -5.32 6.83
N ALA A 21 1.64 -4.01 6.74
CA ALA A 21 2.45 -3.39 5.69
C ALA A 21 3.91 -3.90 5.73
N LYS A 22 4.49 -4.02 6.93
CA LYS A 22 5.84 -4.59 7.11
C LYS A 22 5.91 -6.05 6.69
N TYR A 23 5.00 -6.88 7.20
CA TYR A 23 4.98 -8.31 6.87
C TYR A 23 4.80 -8.57 5.38
N GLU A 24 3.90 -7.84 4.72
CA GLU A 24 3.72 -7.99 3.27
C GLU A 24 4.98 -7.59 2.49
N ALA A 25 5.70 -6.56 2.93
CA ALA A 25 6.97 -6.16 2.33
C ALA A 25 8.10 -7.18 2.57
N GLU A 26 8.20 -7.76 3.76
CA GLU A 26 9.16 -8.84 4.05
C GLU A 26 8.90 -10.07 3.19
N ILE A 27 7.62 -10.45 3.04
CA ILE A 27 7.23 -11.54 2.13
C ILE A 27 7.59 -11.20 0.69
N ALA A 28 7.39 -9.94 0.25
CA ALA A 28 7.80 -9.51 -1.08
C ALA A 28 9.30 -9.70 -1.32
N ILE A 29 10.15 -9.31 -0.36
CA ILE A 29 11.61 -9.51 -0.43
C ILE A 29 11.96 -11.00 -0.53
N ASN A 30 11.32 -11.85 0.27
CA ASN A 30 11.55 -13.30 0.19
C ASN A 30 11.12 -13.86 -1.16
N MET A 31 10.01 -13.39 -1.73
CA MET A 31 9.59 -13.79 -3.07
C MET A 31 10.57 -13.32 -4.17
N LEU A 32 11.18 -12.13 -4.04
CA LEU A 32 12.23 -11.69 -4.97
C LEU A 32 13.47 -12.59 -4.91
N ARG A 33 13.89 -13.02 -3.71
CA ARG A 33 15.02 -13.95 -3.53
C ARG A 33 14.79 -15.28 -4.23
N GLU A 34 13.55 -15.76 -4.25
CA GLU A 34 13.14 -17.00 -4.92
C GLU A 34 12.79 -16.80 -6.41
N GLY A 35 12.98 -15.59 -6.98
CA GLY A 35 12.66 -15.30 -8.39
C GLY A 35 11.16 -15.23 -8.70
N LEU A 36 10.30 -15.10 -7.69
CA LEU A 36 8.84 -15.04 -7.81
C LEU A 36 8.35 -13.58 -8.00
N TYR A 37 8.80 -12.92 -9.06
CA TYR A 37 8.66 -11.47 -9.26
C TYR A 37 7.21 -10.97 -9.30
N ARG A 38 6.31 -11.70 -9.96
CA ARG A 38 4.88 -11.36 -10.03
C ARG A 38 4.22 -11.43 -8.65
N ASN A 39 4.58 -12.43 -7.85
CA ASN A 39 4.08 -12.57 -6.49
C ASN A 39 4.66 -11.50 -5.57
N ALA A 40 5.95 -11.18 -5.72
CA ALA A 40 6.59 -10.08 -5.01
C ALA A 40 5.90 -8.75 -5.30
N ALA A 41 5.61 -8.43 -6.57
CA ALA A 41 4.87 -7.22 -6.94
C ALA A 41 3.50 -7.14 -6.24
N GLY A 42 2.77 -8.26 -6.19
CA GLY A 42 1.49 -8.33 -5.48
C GLY A 42 1.63 -8.06 -3.99
N LYS A 43 2.68 -8.58 -3.37
CA LYS A 43 2.97 -8.38 -1.94
C LYS A 43 3.44 -6.96 -1.63
N THR A 44 4.24 -6.35 -2.50
CA THR A 44 4.59 -4.93 -2.43
C THR A 44 3.36 -4.04 -2.57
N PHE A 45 2.42 -4.35 -3.47
CA PHE A 45 1.15 -3.64 -3.58
C PHE A 45 0.31 -3.77 -2.31
N GLN A 46 0.19 -4.97 -1.72
CA GLN A 46 -0.52 -5.15 -0.45
C GLN A 46 0.16 -4.38 0.70
N ALA A 47 1.49 -4.33 0.73
CA ALA A 47 2.23 -3.53 1.70
C ALA A 47 1.84 -2.05 1.63
N TRP A 48 1.86 -1.47 0.41
CA TRP A 48 1.44 -0.09 0.20
C TRP A 48 -0.02 0.14 0.58
N LYS A 49 -0.92 -0.77 0.19
CA LYS A 49 -2.35 -0.69 0.50
C LYS A 49 -2.61 -0.68 2.01
N SER A 50 -1.91 -1.52 2.76
CA SER A 50 -2.00 -1.58 4.22
C SER A 50 -1.44 -0.31 4.86
N PHE A 51 -0.30 0.20 4.38
CA PHE A 51 0.26 1.46 4.84
C PHE A 51 -0.68 2.65 4.58
N LEU A 52 -1.25 2.74 3.37
CA LEU A 52 -2.20 3.77 2.99
C LEU A 52 -3.42 3.75 3.91
N ALA A 53 -3.95 2.56 4.23
CA ALA A 53 -5.06 2.39 5.17
C ALA A 53 -4.70 2.83 6.59
N ALA A 54 -3.47 2.55 7.06
CA ALA A 54 -3.01 2.96 8.37
C ALA A 54 -2.93 4.49 8.50
N VAL A 55 -2.19 5.15 7.61
CA VAL A 55 -1.98 6.61 7.69
C VAL A 55 -3.25 7.41 7.37
N SER A 56 -4.24 6.79 6.73
CA SER A 56 -5.57 7.41 6.53
C SER A 56 -6.31 7.69 7.83
N ILE A 57 -5.97 7.00 8.92
CA ILE A 57 -6.52 7.29 10.25
C ILE A 57 -6.15 8.72 10.69
N ASP A 58 -4.93 9.15 10.40
CA ASP A 58 -4.41 10.46 10.79
C ASP A 58 -5.08 11.61 10.00
N ALA A 59 -5.68 11.30 8.84
CA ALA A 59 -6.40 12.23 7.98
C ALA A 59 -7.92 11.97 7.92
N ILE A 60 -8.48 11.25 8.90
CA ILE A 60 -9.90 10.85 8.87
C ILE A 60 -10.86 12.05 8.72
N ASN A 61 -10.56 13.18 9.37
CA ASN A 61 -11.39 14.38 9.29
C ASN A 61 -11.43 14.95 7.86
N GLU A 62 -10.30 14.97 7.17
CA GLU A 62 -10.22 15.44 5.79
C GLU A 62 -10.88 14.45 4.82
N LEU A 63 -10.69 13.15 5.07
CA LEU A 63 -11.37 12.10 4.30
C LEU A 63 -12.90 12.16 4.47
N SER A 64 -13.41 12.50 5.66
CA SER A 64 -14.84 12.68 5.90
C SER A 64 -15.43 13.89 5.14
N LYS A 65 -14.61 14.88 4.78
CA LYS A 65 -15.05 15.99 3.89
C LYS A 65 -15.20 15.55 2.44
N VAL A 66 -14.50 14.49 2.02
CA VAL A 66 -14.60 13.87 0.69
C VAL A 66 -15.71 12.81 0.66
N TYR A 67 -15.71 11.89 1.63
CA TYR A 67 -16.65 10.78 1.75
C TYR A 67 -17.74 11.08 2.79
N ARG A 68 -18.73 11.89 2.38
CA ARG A 68 -19.74 12.47 3.29
C ARG A 68 -20.92 11.56 3.61
N ARG A 69 -21.01 10.38 2.98
CA ARG A 69 -22.18 9.51 3.12
C ARG A 69 -22.03 8.58 4.32
N LYS A 70 -23.14 7.95 4.69
CA LYS A 70 -23.13 6.79 5.60
C LYS A 70 -23.42 5.50 4.85
N VAL A 71 -22.66 4.44 5.13
CA VAL A 71 -22.77 3.12 4.49
C VAL A 71 -23.37 2.12 5.48
N LYS A 72 -24.25 1.25 4.98
CA LYS A 72 -24.79 0.14 5.75
C LYS A 72 -23.90 -1.09 5.53
N ILE A 73 -23.37 -1.65 6.62
CA ILE A 73 -22.57 -2.88 6.57
C ILE A 73 -23.42 -4.04 7.07
N ARG A 74 -23.36 -5.17 6.35
CA ARG A 74 -24.04 -6.39 6.77
C ARG A 74 -23.50 -6.81 8.15
N GLY A 75 -24.41 -7.04 9.11
CA GLY A 75 -24.05 -7.42 10.48
C GLY A 75 -23.89 -6.25 11.46
N LEU A 76 -23.83 -4.99 11.00
CA LEU A 76 -23.87 -3.82 11.88
C LEU A 76 -25.29 -3.25 11.99
N ARG A 77 -25.74 -2.96 13.22
CA ARG A 77 -27.03 -2.32 13.47
C ARG A 77 -27.06 -0.88 12.95
N GLU A 78 -26.00 -0.13 13.20
CA GLU A 78 -25.88 1.26 12.77
C GLU A 78 -25.21 1.40 11.41
N ARG A 79 -25.39 2.55 10.77
CA ARG A 79 -24.64 2.93 9.57
C ARG A 79 -23.34 3.61 10.00
N ILE A 80 -22.25 3.33 9.31
CA ILE A 80 -20.94 3.94 9.56
C ILE A 80 -20.65 5.02 8.53
N ASP A 81 -19.73 5.93 8.84
CA ASP A 81 -19.27 6.92 7.87
C ASP A 81 -18.53 6.25 6.71
N GLU A 82 -18.76 6.74 5.49
CA GLU A 82 -18.14 6.19 4.27
C GLU A 82 -16.61 6.30 4.33
N ALA A 83 -16.06 7.35 4.95
CA ALA A 83 -14.62 7.48 5.17
C ALA A 83 -14.06 6.27 5.95
N LEU A 84 -14.72 5.85 7.04
CA LEU A 84 -14.31 4.67 7.82
C LEU A 84 -14.41 3.38 7.01
N TYR A 85 -15.43 3.26 6.16
CA TYR A 85 -15.55 2.13 5.23
C TYR A 85 -14.38 2.10 4.24
N VAL A 86 -14.08 3.23 3.60
CA VAL A 86 -12.97 3.37 2.65
C VAL A 86 -11.64 3.05 3.33
N ILE A 87 -11.40 3.57 4.53
CA ILE A 87 -10.21 3.28 5.32
C ILE A 87 -10.09 1.77 5.63
N ALA A 88 -11.19 1.13 6.06
CA ALA A 88 -11.20 -0.26 6.49
C ALA A 88 -10.86 -1.25 5.37
N PHE A 89 -11.40 -1.02 4.17
CA PHE A 89 -11.29 -1.96 3.05
C PHE A 89 -10.27 -1.52 2.00
N MET A 90 -9.93 -0.23 1.98
CA MET A 90 -9.07 0.45 1.02
C MET A 90 -9.31 -0.04 -0.41
N PRO A 91 -10.49 0.20 -1.02
CA PRO A 91 -10.77 -0.28 -2.37
C PRO A 91 -9.72 0.25 -3.36
N THR A 92 -9.18 -0.61 -4.23
CA THR A 92 -8.11 -0.22 -5.18
C THR A 92 -8.50 0.99 -6.03
N THR A 93 -9.77 1.07 -6.45
CA THR A 93 -10.33 2.18 -7.24
C THR A 93 -10.40 3.51 -6.49
N ARG A 94 -10.29 3.50 -5.15
CA ARG A 94 -10.32 4.68 -4.29
C ARG A 94 -8.94 5.08 -3.78
N MET A 95 -7.92 4.23 -3.94
CA MET A 95 -6.58 4.49 -3.41
C MET A 95 -6.01 5.82 -3.91
N PHE A 96 -6.13 6.12 -5.21
CA PHE A 96 -5.62 7.37 -5.74
C PHE A 96 -6.35 8.60 -5.17
N GLU A 97 -7.68 8.55 -5.04
CA GLU A 97 -8.47 9.60 -4.41
C GLU A 97 -8.05 9.83 -2.94
N VAL A 98 -7.88 8.75 -2.17
CA VAL A 98 -7.38 8.80 -0.78
C VAL A 98 -5.97 9.41 -0.73
N SER A 99 -5.07 8.98 -1.62
CA SER A 99 -3.69 9.45 -1.64
C SER A 99 -3.55 10.95 -1.92
N LYS A 100 -4.48 11.54 -2.67
CA LYS A 100 -4.53 13.00 -2.88
C LYS A 100 -4.88 13.75 -1.60
N VAL A 101 -5.73 13.20 -0.74
CA VAL A 101 -6.00 13.81 0.58
C VAL A 101 -4.76 13.70 1.45
N LEU A 102 -4.08 12.56 1.39
CA LEU A 102 -2.85 12.31 2.16
C LEU A 102 -1.62 13.06 1.63
N SER A 103 -1.71 13.75 0.49
CA SER A 103 -0.59 14.57 0.00
C SER A 103 -0.28 15.75 0.92
N ALA A 104 -1.22 16.14 1.79
CA ALA A 104 -1.00 17.09 2.85
C ALA A 104 -0.09 16.55 3.97
N LEU A 105 -0.03 15.22 4.15
CA LEU A 105 0.88 14.57 5.10
C LEU A 105 2.26 14.34 4.47
N SER A 106 2.30 13.91 3.21
CA SER A 106 3.54 13.78 2.43
C SER A 106 3.23 13.94 0.93
N PRO A 107 3.89 14.87 0.21
CA PRO A 107 3.64 15.09 -1.22
C PRO A 107 3.87 13.86 -2.10
N MET A 108 4.61 12.85 -1.61
CA MET A 108 4.91 11.61 -2.32
C MET A 108 3.72 10.63 -2.40
N MET A 109 2.70 10.79 -1.55
CA MET A 109 1.61 9.82 -1.44
C MET A 109 0.89 9.51 -2.77
N PRO A 110 0.52 10.49 -3.62
CA PRO A 110 -0.11 10.19 -4.90
C PRO A 110 0.80 9.45 -5.89
N TYR A 111 2.07 9.82 -5.94
CA TYR A 111 3.04 9.23 -6.87
C TYR A 111 3.33 7.77 -6.52
N LEU A 112 3.59 7.47 -5.24
CA LEU A 112 3.76 6.10 -4.77
C LEU A 112 2.46 5.29 -4.93
N THR A 113 1.30 5.91 -4.78
CA THR A 113 0.04 5.21 -5.03
C THR A 113 -0.10 4.80 -6.49
N LEU A 114 0.18 5.69 -7.45
CA LEU A 114 0.17 5.32 -8.88
C LEU A 114 1.20 4.24 -9.20
N ALA A 115 2.43 4.36 -8.68
CA ALA A 115 3.48 3.35 -8.82
C ALA A 115 3.03 1.98 -8.28
N SER A 116 2.35 1.94 -7.14
CA SER A 116 1.81 0.69 -6.57
C SER A 116 0.73 0.06 -7.45
N LEU A 117 -0.08 0.87 -8.16
CA LEU A 117 -1.11 0.37 -9.06
C LEU A 117 -0.50 -0.25 -10.32
N GLU A 118 0.67 0.22 -10.77
CA GLU A 118 1.41 -0.45 -11.83
C GLU A 118 1.99 -1.80 -11.37
N LEU A 119 2.44 -1.93 -10.12
CA LEU A 119 2.79 -3.23 -9.54
C LEU A 119 1.59 -4.18 -9.45
N HIS A 120 0.41 -3.66 -9.09
CA HIS A 120 -0.83 -4.42 -9.10
C HIS A 120 -1.18 -4.92 -10.50
N ARG A 121 -1.02 -4.09 -11.53
CA ARG A 121 -1.19 -4.47 -12.93
C ARG A 121 -0.19 -5.55 -13.36
N TYR A 122 1.08 -5.37 -13.02
CA TYR A 122 2.15 -6.33 -13.29
C TYR A 122 1.86 -7.72 -12.71
N GLN A 123 1.34 -7.79 -11.48
CA GLN A 123 1.01 -9.06 -10.84
C GLN A 123 0.12 -9.95 -11.73
N TYR A 124 -0.85 -9.36 -12.45
CA TYR A 124 -1.77 -10.12 -13.32
C TYR A 124 -1.26 -10.33 -14.75
N ASN A 125 -0.47 -9.39 -15.28
CA ASN A 125 -0.06 -9.42 -16.69
C ASN A 125 1.36 -9.97 -16.90
N GLY A 126 2.23 -9.87 -15.90
CA GLY A 126 3.64 -10.19 -16.02
C GLY A 126 4.43 -9.19 -16.88
N PRO A 127 5.65 -9.55 -17.32
CA PRO A 127 6.44 -8.70 -18.20
C PRO A 127 5.81 -8.59 -19.58
N ASP A 128 5.82 -7.37 -20.12
CA ASP A 128 5.23 -7.05 -21.41
C ASP A 128 6.22 -6.25 -22.26
N LYS A 129 6.82 -6.93 -23.24
CA LYS A 129 7.80 -6.33 -24.15
C LYS A 129 7.23 -5.21 -24.99
N GLU A 130 5.92 -5.23 -25.31
CA GLU A 130 5.24 -4.23 -26.14
C GLU A 130 4.71 -3.08 -25.28
N GLY A 131 4.41 -3.35 -24.01
CA GLY A 131 4.01 -2.39 -23.00
C GLY A 131 2.53 -2.00 -23.07
N ALA A 132 1.69 -2.86 -23.65
CA ALA A 132 0.26 -2.65 -23.80
C ALA A 132 -0.52 -2.91 -22.50
N PHE A 133 -0.10 -3.91 -21.74
CA PHE A 133 -0.76 -4.41 -20.53
C PHE A 133 0.07 -4.19 -19.26
N SER A 134 1.36 -3.89 -19.37
CA SER A 134 2.26 -3.64 -18.25
C SER A 134 3.36 -2.67 -18.66
N VAL A 135 3.77 -1.78 -17.76
CA VAL A 135 4.89 -0.86 -18.01
C VAL A 135 6.26 -1.54 -17.93
N PHE A 136 6.33 -2.74 -17.34
CA PHE A 136 7.57 -3.51 -17.14
C PHE A 136 7.85 -4.40 -18.35
N ARG A 137 9.01 -4.22 -18.99
CA ARG A 137 9.37 -4.97 -20.22
C ARG A 137 9.99 -6.33 -19.91
N SER A 138 10.53 -6.48 -18.71
CA SER A 138 11.13 -7.71 -18.21
C SER A 138 10.84 -7.93 -16.72
N ASP A 139 11.05 -9.15 -16.24
CA ASP A 139 11.01 -9.48 -14.81
C ASP A 139 12.11 -8.75 -14.03
N GLU A 140 13.27 -8.49 -14.65
CA GLU A 140 14.36 -7.75 -14.01
C GLU A 140 14.00 -6.27 -13.83
N ASP A 141 13.34 -5.65 -14.83
CA ASP A 141 12.80 -4.29 -14.72
C ASP A 141 11.82 -4.19 -13.54
N ALA A 142 10.95 -5.20 -13.41
CA ALA A 142 9.98 -5.27 -12.31
C ALA A 142 10.68 -5.45 -10.96
N LYS A 143 11.70 -6.31 -10.87
CA LYS A 143 12.52 -6.48 -9.66
C LYS A 143 13.19 -5.18 -9.24
N GLU A 144 13.85 -4.47 -10.16
CA GLU A 144 14.49 -3.19 -9.86
C GLU A 144 13.45 -2.18 -9.34
N PHE A 145 12.30 -2.09 -10.00
CA PHE A 145 11.23 -1.20 -9.60
C PHE A 145 10.65 -1.57 -8.23
N ILE A 146 10.40 -2.85 -7.94
CA ILE A 146 9.93 -3.29 -6.62
C ILE A 146 10.92 -2.86 -5.54
N CYS A 147 12.22 -3.08 -5.77
CA CYS A 147 13.25 -2.69 -4.81
C CYS A 147 13.36 -1.18 -4.63
N ARG A 148 13.22 -0.40 -5.71
CA ARG A 148 13.17 1.06 -5.62
C ARG A 148 11.92 1.52 -4.88
N PHE A 149 10.76 0.97 -5.21
CA PHE A 149 9.48 1.27 -4.58
C PHE A 149 9.53 1.01 -3.07
N LEU A 150 10.02 -0.16 -2.64
CA LEU A 150 10.14 -0.47 -1.21
C LEU A 150 11.11 0.47 -0.49
N SER A 151 12.17 0.92 -1.16
CA SER A 151 13.11 1.92 -0.62
C SER A 151 12.45 3.29 -0.45
N ASP A 152 11.70 3.75 -1.45
CA ASP A 152 10.99 5.03 -1.40
C ASP A 152 9.82 4.98 -0.39
N MET A 153 9.13 3.83 -0.32
CA MET A 153 8.13 3.54 0.71
C MET A 153 8.75 3.62 2.11
N ALA A 154 9.95 3.07 2.33
CA ALA A 154 10.61 3.11 3.63
C ALA A 154 10.86 4.54 4.13
N VAL A 155 11.14 5.47 3.22
CA VAL A 155 11.32 6.90 3.54
C VAL A 155 10.01 7.49 4.08
N VAL A 156 8.91 7.35 3.32
CA VAL A 156 7.60 7.89 3.72
C VAL A 156 7.03 7.14 4.93
N TYR A 157 7.34 5.85 5.06
CA TYR A 157 6.96 5.04 6.21
C TYR A 157 7.59 5.59 7.49
N ARG A 158 8.92 5.82 7.53
CA ARG A 158 9.59 6.44 8.68
C ARG A 158 9.04 7.83 8.98
N GLU A 159 8.78 8.61 7.92
CA GLU A 159 8.21 9.96 8.04
C GLU A 159 6.86 9.95 8.77
N LEU A 160 5.92 9.08 8.37
CA LEU A 160 4.53 9.11 8.84
C LEU A 160 4.23 8.14 9.98
N ALA A 161 4.88 6.97 10.01
CA ALA A 161 4.69 5.97 11.06
C ALA A 161 5.59 6.22 12.28
N LYS A 162 6.67 7.02 12.13
CA LYS A 162 7.67 7.32 13.18
C LYS A 162 8.34 6.06 13.76
N GLU A 163 8.49 5.04 12.93
CA GLU A 163 9.17 3.78 13.27
C GLU A 163 9.91 3.25 12.03
N GLU A 164 10.90 2.39 12.23
CA GLU A 164 11.61 1.72 11.12
C GLU A 164 10.68 0.81 10.32
N PHE A 165 10.97 0.63 9.03
CA PHE A 165 10.15 -0.19 8.12
C PHE A 165 10.56 -1.66 8.15
N ILE A 166 11.43 -2.10 7.23
CA ILE A 166 11.96 -3.46 7.15
C ILE A 166 13.44 -3.41 6.73
N ASP A 167 14.15 -4.54 6.85
CA ASP A 167 15.48 -4.68 6.26
C ASP A 167 15.38 -4.78 4.72
N LEU A 168 16.06 -3.85 4.03
CA LEU A 168 16.11 -3.75 2.57
C LEU A 168 17.50 -4.05 2.01
N THR A 169 18.36 -4.75 2.74
CA THR A 169 19.73 -5.07 2.31
C THR A 169 19.76 -5.78 0.95
N TYR A 170 18.87 -6.74 0.72
CA TYR A 170 18.71 -7.41 -0.58
C TYR A 170 18.55 -6.42 -1.75
N CYS A 171 17.74 -5.36 -1.55
CA CYS A 171 17.51 -4.35 -2.58
C CYS A 171 18.65 -3.35 -2.77
N LYS A 172 19.60 -3.27 -1.82
CA LYS A 172 20.81 -2.46 -1.95
C LYS A 172 21.89 -3.19 -2.75
N GLU A 173 22.02 -4.50 -2.52
CA GLU A 173 22.98 -5.37 -3.21
C GLU A 173 22.63 -5.56 -4.69
N ALA A 174 21.34 -5.60 -5.02
CA ALA A 174 20.85 -5.72 -6.40
C ALA A 174 21.24 -4.55 -7.34
N LYS A 175 21.79 -3.44 -6.81
CA LYS A 175 22.28 -2.30 -7.61
C LYS A 175 23.75 -2.41 -8.04
N GLY A 176 24.46 -3.46 -7.60
CA GLY A 176 25.91 -3.60 -7.73
C GLY A 176 26.41 -4.55 -8.82
N THR A 177 25.55 -5.02 -9.72
CA THR A 177 25.87 -5.93 -10.84
C THR A 177 25.32 -5.37 -12.14
#